data_AF-A0A2U1QLW2-F1
#
_entry.id   AF-A0A2U1QLW2-F1
#
_cell.length_a   1.000
_cell.length_b   1.000
_cell.length_c   1.000
_cell.angle_alpha   90.00
_cell.angle_beta   90.00
_cell.angle_gamma   90.00
#
_symmetry.space_group_name_H-M   'P 1'
#
loop_
_entity.id
_entity.type
_entity.pdbx_description
1 polymer ?
#
loop_
_entity_poly.entity_id
_entity_poly.type
_entity_poly.pdbx_seq_one_letter_code
_entity_poly.pdbx_strand_id
1 'polypeptide(L)'
;MILLNTICFIQEMRALKNVESALNCMTELREMLEHEKANIETNIAHMDRVMTPMECHKPNMHEQDKMQIDKWEMRKQIGSCWKDLRAHIEHGEAKTCDIISKLCHIEELLTELPASKRSHIETSFSKLCTEADIVMDAIRNSMKIQSDEKQSRLSIYFHELDIAVKPSF
;
A
#
# COMPACT_ATOMS: atom_id res chain seq x y z
N MET A 1 22.89 -49.65 10.76
CA MET A 1 23.73 -48.68 10.02
C MET A 1 23.04 -48.16 8.75
N ILE A 2 22.49 -49.02 7.88
CA ILE A 2 21.86 -48.62 6.61
C ILE A 2 20.66 -47.65 6.79
N LEU A 3 19.73 -47.95 7.71
CA LEU A 3 18.55 -47.12 7.98
C LEU A 3 18.88 -45.69 8.43
N LEU A 4 19.92 -45.51 9.24
CA LEU A 4 20.38 -44.19 9.71
C LEU A 4 20.94 -43.34 8.56
N ASN A 5 21.69 -43.95 7.63
CA ASN A 5 22.22 -43.24 6.47
C ASN A 5 21.10 -42.80 5.51
N THR A 6 20.08 -43.62 5.31
CA THR A 6 18.92 -43.27 4.46
C THR A 6 18.12 -42.11 5.05
N ILE A 7 17.87 -42.10 6.36
CA ILE A 7 17.15 -41.02 7.04
C ILE A 7 17.93 -39.70 6.95
N CYS A 8 19.26 -39.75 7.20
CA CYS A 8 20.13 -38.58 7.09
C CYS A 8 20.08 -37.97 5.68
N PHE A 9 20.22 -38.79 4.64
CA PHE A 9 20.17 -38.34 3.25
C PHE A 9 18.82 -37.68 2.89
N ILE A 10 17.70 -38.25 3.33
CA ILE A 10 16.36 -37.67 3.10
C ILE A 10 16.23 -36.29 3.77
N GLN A 11 16.73 -36.14 5.00
CA GLN A 11 16.71 -34.87 5.71
C GLN A 11 17.59 -33.81 5.02
N GLU A 12 18.76 -34.20 4.51
CA GLU A 12 19.62 -33.30 3.75
C GLU A 12 18.97 -32.82 2.44
N MET A 13 18.32 -33.72 1.71
CA MET A 13 17.59 -33.38 0.49
C MET A 13 16.42 -32.45 0.74
N ARG A 14 15.67 -32.65 1.84
CA ARG A 14 14.60 -31.73 2.26
C ARG A 14 15.16 -30.36 2.60
N ALA A 15 16.23 -30.31 3.40
CA ALA A 15 16.87 -29.06 3.77
C ALA A 15 17.37 -28.29 2.54
N LEU A 16 17.92 -28.96 1.52
CA LEU A 16 18.33 -28.30 0.27
C LEU A 16 17.15 -27.67 -0.48
N LYS A 17 16.03 -28.39 -0.61
CA LYS A 17 14.81 -27.85 -1.24
C LYS A 17 14.23 -26.67 -0.48
N ASN A 18 14.26 -26.72 0.85
CA ASN A 18 13.76 -25.62 1.67
C ASN A 18 14.65 -24.38 1.56
N VAL A 19 15.98 -24.56 1.49
CA VAL A 19 16.92 -23.47 1.21
C VAL A 19 16.60 -22.82 -0.14
N GLU A 20 16.47 -23.62 -1.19
CA GLU A 20 16.15 -23.12 -2.53
C GLU A 20 14.82 -22.36 -2.55
N SER A 21 13.78 -22.93 -1.95
CA SER A 21 12.44 -22.31 -1.87
C SER A 21 12.48 -20.98 -1.08
N ALA A 22 13.23 -20.94 0.02
CA ALA A 22 13.36 -19.74 0.84
C ALA A 22 14.07 -18.63 0.05
N LEU A 23 15.16 -18.95 -0.66
CA LEU A 23 15.89 -17.98 -1.48
C LEU A 23 15.04 -17.44 -2.64
N ASN A 24 14.24 -18.30 -3.29
CA ASN A 24 13.30 -17.87 -4.33
C ASN A 24 12.23 -16.93 -3.74
N CYS A 25 11.61 -17.30 -2.61
CA CYS A 25 10.61 -16.46 -1.94
C CYS A 25 11.20 -15.11 -1.51
N MET A 26 12.44 -15.10 -0.99
CA MET A 26 13.13 -13.87 -0.63
C MET A 26 13.41 -12.98 -1.85
N THR A 27 13.69 -13.58 -3.01
CA THR A 27 13.93 -12.83 -4.25
C THR A 27 12.64 -12.20 -4.77
N GLU A 28 11.55 -12.98 -4.84
CA GLU A 28 10.23 -12.46 -5.19
C GLU A 28 9.77 -11.35 -4.24
N LEU A 29 10.02 -11.52 -2.94
CA LEU A 29 9.68 -10.50 -1.95
C LEU A 29 10.47 -9.21 -2.20
N ARG A 30 11.78 -9.29 -2.49
CA ARG A 30 12.57 -8.10 -2.83
C ARG A 30 12.03 -7.37 -4.05
N GLU A 31 11.71 -8.11 -5.12
CA GLU A 31 11.16 -7.51 -6.33
C GLU A 31 9.83 -6.80 -6.05
N MET A 32 8.98 -7.41 -5.23
CA MET A 32 7.73 -6.80 -4.79
C MET A 32 7.97 -5.53 -3.97
N LEU A 33 8.92 -5.55 -3.02
CA LEU A 33 9.25 -4.38 -2.20
C LEU A 33 9.81 -3.23 -3.04
N GLU A 34 10.69 -3.50 -4.00
CA GLU A 34 11.22 -2.49 -4.92
C GLU A 34 10.14 -1.90 -5.81
N HIS A 35 9.23 -2.74 -6.32
CA HIS A 35 8.10 -2.28 -7.10
C HIS A 35 7.18 -1.34 -6.29
N GLU A 36 6.88 -1.69 -5.03
CA GLU A 36 6.05 -0.83 -4.18
C GLU A 36 6.75 0.48 -3.81
N LYS A 37 8.06 0.47 -3.54
CA LYS A 37 8.82 1.73 -3.33
C LYS A 37 8.68 2.66 -4.53
N ALA A 38 8.88 2.15 -5.75
CA ALA A 38 8.76 2.94 -6.97
C ALA A 38 7.33 3.48 -7.20
N ASN A 39 6.31 2.68 -6.88
CA ASN A 39 4.91 3.11 -6.96
C ASN A 39 4.61 4.25 -5.97
N ILE A 40 5.08 4.14 -4.73
CA ILE A 40 4.90 5.18 -3.70
C ILE A 40 5.58 6.49 -4.11
N GLU A 41 6.82 6.43 -4.60
CA GLU A 41 7.56 7.60 -5.10
C GLU A 41 6.82 8.30 -6.24
N THR A 42 6.28 7.52 -7.19
CA THR A 42 5.51 8.05 -8.33
C THR A 42 4.22 8.72 -7.87
N ASN A 43 3.52 8.12 -6.91
CA ASN A 43 2.28 8.67 -6.37
C ASN A 43 2.50 9.98 -5.62
N ILE A 44 3.57 10.09 -4.82
CA ILE A 44 3.96 11.34 -4.15
C ILE A 44 4.24 12.44 -5.19
N ALA A 45 5.05 12.15 -6.21
CA ALA A 45 5.39 13.12 -7.25
C ALA A 45 4.17 13.58 -8.07
N HIS A 46 3.16 12.72 -8.24
CA HIS A 46 1.90 13.10 -8.88
C HIS A 46 1.05 14.00 -7.98
N MET A 47 0.95 13.70 -6.67
CA MET A 47 0.20 14.53 -5.72
C MET A 47 0.74 15.96 -5.65
N ASP A 48 2.07 16.14 -5.67
CA ASP A 48 2.71 17.46 -5.71
C ASP A 48 2.32 18.28 -6.96
N ARG A 49 2.00 17.61 -8.08
CA ARG A 49 1.54 18.29 -9.31
C ARG A 49 0.06 18.68 -9.27
N VAL A 50 -0.78 17.85 -8.63
CA VAL A 50 -2.24 18.08 -8.54
C VAL A 50 -2.61 19.09 -7.44
N MET A 51 -1.64 19.59 -6.68
CA MET A 51 -1.76 20.75 -5.78
C MET A 51 -2.11 22.08 -6.49
N THR A 52 -2.23 22.11 -7.82
CA THR A 52 -2.80 23.29 -8.49
C THR A 52 -4.27 23.40 -8.12
N PRO A 53 -4.73 24.50 -7.49
CA PRO A 53 -6.14 24.68 -7.19
C PRO A 53 -6.92 24.55 -8.50
N MET A 54 -7.86 23.60 -8.54
CA MET A 54 -8.80 23.54 -9.65
C MET A 54 -9.54 24.88 -9.65
N GLU A 55 -9.32 25.71 -10.67
CA GLU A 55 -9.97 27.00 -10.80
C GLU A 55 -11.49 26.79 -10.73
N CYS A 56 -12.08 27.08 -9.58
CA CYS A 56 -13.51 27.04 -9.41
C CYS A 56 -14.08 28.20 -10.23
N HIS A 57 -14.63 27.87 -11.40
CA HIS A 57 -15.17 28.86 -12.33
C HIS A 57 -16.33 29.60 -11.65
N LYS A 58 -16.18 30.91 -11.42
CA LYS A 58 -17.23 31.76 -10.85
C LYS A 58 -18.51 31.65 -11.70
N PRO A 59 -19.65 31.19 -11.14
CA PRO A 59 -20.89 31.15 -11.91
C PRO A 59 -21.41 32.56 -12.17
N ASN A 60 -21.76 32.86 -13.42
CA ASN A 60 -22.54 34.04 -13.78
C ASN A 60 -24.04 33.83 -13.47
N MET A 61 -24.69 34.92 -13.04
CA MET A 61 -26.04 35.05 -12.47
C MET A 61 -27.23 34.48 -13.29
N HIS A 62 -27.39 33.15 -13.32
CA HIS A 62 -28.64 32.50 -13.72
C HIS A 62 -28.85 31.24 -12.85
N GLU A 63 -29.46 31.40 -11.68
CA GLU A 63 -29.01 30.73 -10.45
C GLU A 63 -29.87 29.60 -9.86
N GLN A 64 -31.01 29.18 -10.43
CA GLN A 64 -31.80 28.09 -9.78
C GLN A 64 -31.65 26.70 -10.43
N ASP A 65 -31.69 26.58 -11.75
CA ASP A 65 -31.52 25.27 -12.42
C ASP A 65 -30.04 24.84 -12.52
N LYS A 66 -29.11 25.79 -12.66
CA LYS A 66 -27.66 25.51 -12.60
C LYS A 66 -27.22 25.02 -11.23
N MET A 67 -27.77 25.57 -10.16
CA MET A 67 -27.39 25.23 -8.78
C MET A 67 -27.76 23.79 -8.41
N GLN A 68 -28.84 23.22 -8.97
CA GLN A 68 -29.15 21.80 -8.79
C GLN A 68 -28.22 20.88 -9.59
N ILE A 69 -27.87 21.27 -10.83
CA ILE A 69 -26.92 20.54 -11.68
C ILE A 69 -25.52 20.53 -11.03
N ASP A 70 -25.07 21.67 -10.49
CA ASP A 70 -23.78 21.79 -9.79
C ASP A 70 -23.77 20.94 -8.51
N LYS A 71 -24.87 20.89 -7.76
CA LYS A 71 -24.97 20.08 -6.53
C LYS A 71 -24.97 18.57 -6.82
N TRP A 72 -25.60 18.14 -7.92
CA TRP A 72 -25.57 16.75 -8.37
C TRP A 72 -24.17 16.33 -8.83
N GLU A 73 -23.54 17.14 -9.68
CA GLU A 73 -22.20 16.85 -10.19
C GLU A 73 -21.18 16.85 -9.03
N MET A 74 -21.33 17.75 -8.07
CA MET A 74 -20.52 17.77 -6.85
C MET A 74 -20.68 16.49 -6.02
N ARG A 75 -21.92 16.02 -5.79
CA ARG A 75 -22.16 14.74 -5.08
C ARG A 75 -21.51 13.57 -5.80
N LYS A 76 -21.54 13.57 -7.13
CA LYS A 76 -20.92 12.53 -7.96
C LYS A 76 -19.40 12.57 -7.86
N GLN A 77 -18.78 13.76 -7.88
CA GLN A 77 -17.33 13.92 -7.70
C GLN A 77 -16.88 13.47 -6.31
N ILE A 78 -17.61 13.86 -5.25
CA ILE A 78 -17.35 13.39 -3.88
C ILE A 78 -17.47 11.86 -3.81
N GLY A 79 -18.54 11.29 -4.39
CA GLY A 79 -18.75 9.84 -4.42
C GLY A 79 -17.63 9.09 -5.14
N SER A 80 -17.19 9.57 -6.31
CA SER A 80 -16.06 9.00 -7.05
C SER A 80 -14.77 9.08 -6.24
N CYS A 81 -14.48 10.25 -5.66
CA CYS A 81 -13.30 10.48 -4.86
C CYS A 81 -13.20 9.52 -3.65
N TRP A 82 -14.32 9.25 -2.98
CA TRP A 82 -14.36 8.29 -1.86
C TRP A 82 -14.26 6.84 -2.32
N LYS A 83 -14.79 6.51 -3.49
CA LYS A 83 -14.64 5.17 -4.08
C LYS A 83 -13.18 4.90 -4.40
N ASP A 84 -12.48 5.89 -4.97
CA ASP A 84 -11.05 5.79 -5.29
C ASP A 84 -10.21 5.64 -4.01
N LEU A 85 -10.50 6.42 -2.96
CA LEU A 85 -9.82 6.28 -1.67
C LEU A 85 -10.02 4.88 -1.06
N ARG A 86 -11.24 4.35 -1.10
CA ARG A 86 -11.53 3.01 -0.59
C ARG A 86 -10.72 1.95 -1.34
N ALA A 87 -10.71 2.02 -2.68
CA ALA A 87 -9.93 1.10 -3.50
C ALA A 87 -8.43 1.21 -3.18
N HIS A 88 -7.92 2.41 -2.92
CA HIS A 88 -6.54 2.62 -2.52
C HIS A 88 -6.21 2.02 -1.14
N ILE A 89 -7.11 2.15 -0.16
CA ILE A 89 -6.97 1.53 1.16
C ILE A 89 -6.97 0.00 1.05
N GLU A 90 -7.97 -0.56 0.37
CA GLU A 90 -8.08 -2.00 0.13
C GLU A 90 -6.83 -2.56 -0.59
N HIS A 91 -6.29 -1.79 -1.54
CA HIS A 91 -5.06 -2.16 -2.23
C HIS A 91 -3.85 -2.17 -1.29
N GLY A 92 -3.67 -1.12 -0.47
CA GLY A 92 -2.57 -1.06 0.50
C GLY A 92 -2.65 -2.17 1.54
N GLU A 93 -3.85 -2.46 2.06
CA GLU A 93 -4.08 -3.58 2.98
C GLU A 93 -3.71 -4.93 2.35
N ALA A 94 -4.18 -5.19 1.13
CA ALA A 94 -3.85 -6.42 0.41
C ALA A 94 -2.33 -6.58 0.24
N LYS A 95 -1.62 -5.51 -0.12
CA LYS A 95 -0.16 -5.53 -0.26
C LYS A 95 0.56 -5.81 1.04
N THR A 96 0.14 -5.20 2.14
CA THR A 96 0.66 -5.51 3.47
C THR A 96 0.43 -6.98 3.83
N CYS A 97 -0.75 -7.54 3.57
CA CYS A 97 -1.03 -8.95 3.78
C CYS A 97 -0.16 -9.88 2.93
N ASP A 98 0.10 -9.54 1.66
CA ASP A 98 0.97 -10.32 0.77
C ASP A 98 2.42 -10.34 1.27
N ILE A 99 2.93 -9.18 1.72
CA ILE A 99 4.27 -9.05 2.32
C ILE A 99 4.38 -9.94 3.58
N ILE A 100 3.41 -9.83 4.50
CA ILE A 100 3.40 -10.62 5.74
C ILE A 100 3.37 -12.11 5.41
N SER A 101 2.52 -12.52 4.47
CA SER A 101 2.38 -13.94 4.09
C SER A 101 3.68 -14.51 3.54
N LYS A 102 4.39 -13.76 2.69
CA LYS A 102 5.72 -14.17 2.18
C LYS A 102 6.77 -14.24 3.28
N LEU A 103 6.80 -13.28 4.21
CA LEU A 103 7.72 -13.30 5.35
C LEU A 103 7.48 -14.52 6.24
N CYS A 104 6.23 -14.81 6.60
CA CYS A 104 5.87 -15.99 7.38
C CYS A 104 6.27 -17.29 6.66
N HIS A 105 6.02 -17.38 5.35
CA HIS A 105 6.41 -18.57 4.60
C HIS A 105 7.94 -18.78 4.57
N ILE A 106 8.72 -17.72 4.43
CA ILE A 106 10.18 -17.80 4.51
C ILE A 106 10.61 -18.24 5.91
N GLU A 107 10.02 -17.68 6.96
CA GLU A 107 10.30 -18.06 8.34
C GLU A 107 10.05 -19.55 8.58
N GLU A 108 8.89 -20.07 8.15
CA GLU A 108 8.54 -21.49 8.21
C GLU A 108 9.62 -22.36 7.53
N LEU A 109 10.01 -22.02 6.30
CA LEU A 109 11.05 -22.74 5.57
C LEU A 109 12.39 -22.74 6.32
N LEU A 110 12.74 -21.62 6.98
CA LEU A 110 13.96 -21.51 7.78
C LEU A 110 13.89 -22.32 9.08
N THR A 111 12.71 -22.44 9.70
CA THR A 111 12.54 -23.26 10.92
C THR A 111 12.76 -24.76 10.66
N GLU A 112 12.52 -25.21 9.42
CA GLU A 112 12.76 -26.59 9.01
C GLU A 112 14.23 -26.89 8.67
N LEU A 113 15.12 -25.88 8.68
CA LEU A 113 16.53 -26.05 8.35
C LEU A 113 17.36 -26.46 9.56
N PRO A 114 18.40 -27.30 9.36
CA PRO A 114 19.46 -27.48 10.33
C PRO A 114 20.14 -26.15 10.67
N ALA A 115 20.52 -25.96 11.93
CA ALA A 115 21.10 -24.70 12.43
C ALA A 115 22.28 -24.19 11.59
N SER A 116 23.15 -25.08 11.11
CA SER A 116 24.30 -24.74 10.27
C SER A 116 23.94 -24.14 8.91
N LYS A 117 22.82 -24.57 8.31
CA LYS A 117 22.32 -24.01 7.03
C LYS A 117 21.50 -22.76 7.28
N ARG A 118 20.71 -22.76 8.35
CA ARG A 118 19.84 -21.65 8.75
C ARG A 118 20.64 -20.37 9.01
N SER A 119 21.76 -20.45 9.74
CA SER A 119 22.58 -19.28 10.09
C SER A 119 23.11 -18.51 8.86
N HIS A 120 23.30 -19.19 7.73
CA HIS A 120 23.74 -18.54 6.49
C HIS A 120 22.66 -17.67 5.83
N ILE A 121 21.37 -17.98 6.07
CA ILE A 121 20.23 -17.30 5.43
C ILE A 121 19.61 -16.28 6.37
N GLU A 122 19.62 -16.55 7.68
CA GLU A 122 19.03 -15.69 8.73
C GLU A 122 19.46 -14.22 8.63
N THR A 123 20.74 -13.96 8.35
CA THR A 123 21.23 -12.58 8.21
C THR A 123 20.55 -11.86 7.03
N SER A 124 20.39 -12.55 5.91
CA SER A 124 19.73 -12.00 4.72
C SER A 124 18.22 -11.84 4.94
N PHE A 125 17.60 -12.78 5.65
CA PHE A 125 16.19 -12.72 6.00
C PHE A 125 15.89 -11.58 6.96
N SER A 126 16.70 -11.41 8.01
CA SER A 126 16.55 -10.30 8.97
C SER A 126 16.61 -8.93 8.29
N LYS A 127 17.55 -8.74 7.36
CA LYS A 127 17.62 -7.50 6.55
C LYS A 127 16.36 -7.29 5.71
N LEU A 128 15.85 -8.37 5.12
CA LEU A 128 14.62 -8.33 4.32
C LEU A 128 13.39 -7.99 5.18
N CYS A 129 13.32 -8.48 6.42
CA CYS A 129 12.27 -8.09 7.37
C CYS A 129 12.31 -6.58 7.68
N THR A 130 13.49 -6.01 7.95
CA THR A 130 13.63 -4.56 8.17
C THR A 130 13.20 -3.76 6.94
N GLU A 131 13.56 -4.22 5.76
CA GLU A 131 13.16 -3.57 4.51
C GLU A 131 11.65 -3.64 4.27
N ALA A 132 11.04 -4.80 4.51
CA ALA A 132 9.61 -4.99 4.43
C ALA A 132 8.85 -4.09 5.42
N ASP A 133 9.35 -3.96 6.65
CA ASP A 133 8.79 -3.08 7.68
C ASP A 133 8.76 -1.62 7.21
N ILE A 134 9.89 -1.13 6.66
CA ILE A 134 9.99 0.23 6.10
C ILE A 134 8.97 0.43 4.96
N VAL A 135 8.81 -0.54 4.06
CA VAL A 135 7.87 -0.43 2.94
C VAL A 135 6.43 -0.49 3.42
N MET A 136 6.07 -1.38 4.34
CA MET A 136 4.72 -1.44 4.92
C MET A 136 4.36 -0.13 5.63
N ASP A 137 5.32 0.46 6.34
CA ASP A 137 5.16 1.78 6.95
C ASP A 137 4.94 2.88 5.90
N ALA A 138 5.68 2.84 4.79
CA ALA A 138 5.48 3.77 3.68
C ALA A 138 4.10 3.60 3.02
N ILE A 139 3.64 2.36 2.80
CA ILE A 139 2.29 2.05 2.30
C ILE A 139 1.24 2.67 3.24
N ARG A 140 1.34 2.39 4.55
CA ARG A 140 0.44 2.95 5.57
C ARG A 140 0.41 4.47 5.56
N ASN A 141 1.58 5.11 5.49
CA ASN A 141 1.68 6.56 5.44
C ASN A 141 1.06 7.14 4.16
N SER A 142 1.23 6.49 3.01
CA SER A 142 0.63 6.93 1.75
C SER A 142 -0.90 6.91 1.80
N MET A 143 -1.49 5.86 2.40
CA MET A 143 -2.93 5.76 2.61
C MET A 143 -3.44 6.88 3.52
N LYS A 144 -2.71 7.17 4.59
CA LYS A 144 -3.06 8.25 5.52
C LYS A 144 -3.02 9.61 4.84
N ILE A 145 -1.96 9.92 4.10
CA ILE A 145 -1.81 11.21 3.39
C ILE A 145 -2.96 11.43 2.42
N GLN A 146 -3.34 10.42 1.63
CA GLN A 146 -4.47 10.55 0.71
C GLN A 146 -5.79 10.76 1.44
N SER A 147 -6.03 10.05 2.55
CA SER A 147 -7.22 10.26 3.37
C SER A 147 -7.28 11.69 3.93
N ASP A 148 -6.19 12.17 4.51
CA ASP A 148 -6.09 13.50 5.10
C ASP A 148 -6.29 14.60 4.04
N GLU A 149 -5.75 14.41 2.83
CA GLU A 149 -5.95 15.32 1.70
C GLU A 149 -7.43 15.36 1.26
N LYS A 150 -8.07 14.20 1.06
CA LYS A 150 -9.48 14.14 0.66
C LYS A 150 -10.39 14.78 1.71
N GLN A 151 -10.10 14.55 2.99
CA GLN A 151 -10.81 15.19 4.10
C GLN A 151 -10.64 16.71 4.09
N SER A 152 -9.42 17.19 3.86
CA SER A 152 -9.13 18.63 3.78
C SER A 152 -9.88 19.29 2.64
N ARG A 153 -9.91 18.68 1.46
CA ARG A 153 -10.69 19.17 0.31
C ARG A 153 -12.17 19.28 0.64
N LEU A 154 -12.75 18.26 1.28
CA LEU A 154 -14.15 18.30 1.70
C LEU A 154 -14.44 19.41 2.70
N SER A 155 -13.54 19.64 3.65
CA SER A 155 -13.69 20.74 4.62
C SER A 155 -13.73 22.10 3.93
N ILE A 156 -12.87 22.33 2.93
CA ILE A 156 -12.88 23.57 2.13
C ILE A 156 -14.22 23.71 1.40
N TYR A 157 -14.68 22.64 0.73
CA TYR A 157 -15.96 22.67 0.03
C TYR A 157 -17.15 23.00 0.94
N PHE A 158 -17.23 22.40 2.13
CA PHE A 158 -18.30 22.73 3.08
C PHE A 158 -18.23 24.19 3.54
N HIS A 159 -17.02 24.73 3.74
CA HIS A 159 -16.85 26.12 4.13
C HIS A 159 -17.29 27.11 3.04
N GLU A 160 -16.96 26.83 1.77
CA GLU A 160 -17.39 27.64 0.62
C GLU A 160 -18.92 27.63 0.46
N LEU A 161 -19.57 26.48 0.66
CA LEU A 161 -21.04 26.37 0.63
C LEU A 161 -21.69 27.20 1.74
N ASP A 162 -21.15 27.19 2.95
CA ASP A 162 -21.67 27.98 4.07
C ASP A 162 -21.54 29.50 3.82
N ILE A 163 -20.47 29.93 3.14
CA ILE A 163 -20.27 31.34 2.78
C ILE A 163 -21.24 31.77 1.67
N ALA A 164 -21.49 30.91 0.68
CA ALA A 164 -22.41 31.20 -0.42
C ALA A 164 -23.89 31.31 0.01
N VAL A 165 -24.26 30.75 1.17
CA VAL A 165 -25.64 30.74 1.68
C VAL A 165 -25.94 31.92 2.63
N LYS A 166 -24.94 32.68 3.09
CA LYS A 166 -25.19 33.85 3.95
C LYS A 166 -25.76 35.02 3.14
N PRO A 167 -26.99 35.51 3.44
CA PRO A 167 -27.52 36.68 2.77
C PRO A 167 -26.70 37.91 3.17
N SER A 168 -26.32 38.70 2.17
CA SER A 168 -25.72 40.03 2.37
C SER A 168 -26.79 40.93 2.99
N PHE A 169 -26.58 41.34 4.24
CA PHE A 169 -27.41 42.36 4.89
C PHE A 169 -27.08 43.76 4.37
#